data_AF-A0A4D4MIZ4-F1
#
_entry.id   AF-A0A4D4MIZ4-F1
#
_cell.length_a   1.000
_cell.length_b   1.000
_cell.length_c   1.000
_cell.angle_alpha   90.00
_cell.angle_beta   90.00
_cell.angle_gamma   90.00
#
_symmetry.space_group_name_H-M   'P 1'
#
loop_
_entity.id
_entity.type
_entity.pdbx_description
1 polymer ?
#
loop_
_entity_poly.entity_id
_entity_poly.type
_entity_poly.pdbx_seq_one_letter_code
_entity_poly.pdbx_strand_id
1 'polypeptide(L)'
;MARTVASGLDGRRLGGDPEEFGPYAVTMDDASMVGLMGRVTGTIGPGLVGEVIVRVRGGAEHFLAYPASAQDRIEPGTVVMVIEYLPPRTVYVAAAYDS
;
A
#
# COMPACT_ATOMS: atom_id res chain seq x y z
N MET A 1 -12.75 37.35 -37.95
CA MET A 1 -12.51 38.14 -36.72
C MET A 1 -12.30 37.17 -35.57
N ALA A 2 -11.14 37.25 -34.90
CA ALA A 2 -10.78 36.45 -33.74
C ALA A 2 -10.90 37.28 -32.45
N ARG A 3 -11.36 36.65 -31.36
CA ARG A 3 -11.36 37.02 -29.91
C ARG A 3 -12.33 36.01 -29.23
N THR A 4 -12.13 35.36 -28.09
CA THR A 4 -11.26 35.53 -26.92
C THR A 4 -11.23 34.22 -26.12
N VAL A 5 -10.16 34.07 -25.32
CA VAL A 5 -9.66 32.93 -24.54
C VAL A 5 -10.47 32.49 -23.30
N ALA A 6 -10.36 31.18 -23.01
CA ALA A 6 -10.19 30.44 -21.73
C ALA A 6 -10.90 30.86 -20.43
N SER A 7 -11.45 29.86 -19.70
CA SER A 7 -10.99 29.45 -18.35
C SER A 7 -12.07 28.68 -17.57
N GLY A 8 -11.69 27.60 -16.88
CA GLY A 8 -12.44 27.11 -15.71
C GLY A 8 -12.86 25.64 -15.71
N LEU A 9 -11.94 24.69 -15.87
CA LEU A 9 -12.16 23.34 -15.34
C LEU A 9 -11.79 23.36 -13.85
N ASP A 10 -12.82 23.59 -13.04
CA ASP A 10 -12.80 23.61 -11.57
C ASP A 10 -12.45 22.21 -11.04
N GLY A 11 -11.29 22.11 -10.37
CA GLY A 11 -10.71 20.89 -9.82
C GLY A 11 -11.44 20.40 -8.57
N ARG A 12 -12.72 20.04 -8.69
CA ARG A 12 -13.45 19.41 -7.59
C ARG A 12 -13.01 17.97 -7.43
N ARG A 13 -12.35 17.75 -6.28
CA ARG A 13 -12.02 16.47 -5.65
C ARG A 13 -13.12 15.44 -5.86
N LEU A 14 -12.77 14.32 -6.47
CA LEU A 14 -13.52 13.07 -6.37
C LEU A 14 -13.18 12.45 -4.99
N GLY A 15 -13.68 13.05 -3.92
CA GLY A 15 -13.70 12.43 -2.59
C GLY A 15 -15.14 12.09 -2.29
N GLY A 16 -15.54 10.84 -2.58
CA GLY A 16 -16.87 10.33 -2.22
C GLY A 16 -16.98 10.09 -0.72
N ASP A 17 -18.20 10.11 -0.22
CA ASP A 17 -18.52 9.98 1.19
C ASP A 17 -18.19 8.54 1.65
N PRO A 18 -17.30 8.34 2.64
CA PRO A 18 -16.86 6.99 3.04
C PRO A 18 -17.96 6.14 3.70
N GLU A 19 -19.15 6.69 3.96
CA GLU A 19 -20.32 5.92 4.44
C GLU A 19 -21.18 5.33 3.31
N GLU A 20 -21.04 5.79 2.05
CA GLU A 20 -21.81 5.27 0.90
C GLU A 20 -21.26 3.92 0.41
N PHE A 21 -19.95 3.76 0.52
CA PHE A 21 -19.26 2.52 0.29
C PHE A 21 -19.13 1.86 1.68
N GLY A 22 -19.54 0.60 1.85
CA GLY A 22 -19.51 -0.08 3.16
C GLY A 22 -18.12 -0.06 3.82
N PRO A 23 -17.90 -0.72 4.97
CA PRO A 23 -16.65 -0.60 5.77
C PRO A 23 -15.34 -1.01 5.05
N TYR A 24 -15.40 -1.36 3.77
CA TYR A 24 -14.30 -1.64 2.86
C TYR A 24 -14.15 -0.58 1.74
N ALA A 25 -14.73 0.61 1.90
CA ALA A 25 -14.49 1.75 1.04
C ALA A 25 -12.98 2.07 1.02
N VAL A 26 -12.28 1.64 -0.03
CA VAL A 26 -10.86 1.91 -0.17
C VAL A 26 -10.71 3.41 -0.45
N THR A 27 -10.34 4.16 0.58
CA THR A 27 -9.99 5.58 0.42
C THR A 27 -8.79 5.65 -0.53
N MET A 28 -8.66 6.71 -1.35
CA MET A 28 -7.54 6.83 -2.30
C MET A 28 -6.16 6.69 -1.62
N ASP A 29 -6.06 6.98 -0.32
CA ASP A 29 -4.88 6.79 0.52
C ASP A 29 -4.60 5.31 0.89
N ASP A 30 -5.62 4.44 0.97
CA ASP A 30 -5.47 3.00 1.20
C ASP A 30 -5.03 2.27 -0.09
N ALA A 31 -5.61 2.64 -1.24
CA ALA A 31 -5.16 2.14 -2.55
C ALA A 31 -3.70 2.53 -2.87
N SER A 32 -3.16 3.55 -2.19
CA SER A 32 -1.79 4.02 -2.37
C SER A 32 -0.73 3.08 -1.77
N MET A 33 -1.11 2.09 -0.97
CA MET A 33 -0.16 1.19 -0.29
C MET A 33 0.37 0.07 -1.18
N VAL A 34 -0.46 -0.43 -2.10
CA VAL A 34 -0.07 -1.51 -3.02
C VAL A 34 0.98 -1.01 -4.00
N GLY A 35 2.00 -1.84 -4.26
CA GLY A 35 3.15 -1.52 -5.10
C GLY A 35 4.27 -0.77 -4.38
N LEU A 36 4.05 -0.32 -3.13
CA LEU A 36 5.12 0.29 -2.35
C LEU A 36 6.16 -0.75 -1.92
N MET A 37 7.42 -0.31 -1.87
CA MET A 37 8.53 -1.12 -1.40
C MET A 37 8.72 -0.95 0.11
N GLY A 38 9.00 -2.06 0.77
CA GLY A 38 9.31 -2.12 2.19
C GLY A 38 10.57 -2.93 2.47
N ARG A 39 10.98 -2.92 3.73
CA ARG A 39 12.08 -3.75 4.22
C ARG A 39 11.60 -4.59 5.38
N VAL A 40 11.88 -5.89 5.32
CA VAL A 40 11.52 -6.84 6.38
C VAL A 40 12.34 -6.54 7.63
N THR A 41 11.68 -6.43 8.77
CA THR A 41 12.29 -6.23 10.09
C THR A 41 12.16 -7.44 10.99
N GLY A 42 11.14 -8.29 10.76
CA GLY A 42 10.98 -9.59 11.41
C GLY A 42 10.64 -10.66 10.38
N THR A 43 11.20 -11.86 10.52
CA THR A 43 11.03 -12.96 9.56
C THR A 43 9.56 -13.20 9.24
N ILE A 44 9.24 -13.24 7.95
CA ILE A 44 7.91 -13.58 7.42
C ILE A 44 7.97 -15.03 6.95
N GLY A 45 6.95 -15.83 7.22
CA GLY A 45 6.97 -17.22 6.78
C GLY A 45 5.63 -17.95 6.88
N PRO A 46 5.60 -19.24 6.52
CA PRO A 46 4.39 -20.06 6.60
C PRO A 46 3.86 -20.09 8.05
N GLY A 47 2.65 -19.56 8.26
CA GLY A 47 2.04 -19.46 9.59
C GLY A 47 2.74 -18.50 10.56
N LEU A 48 3.69 -17.70 10.08
CA LEU A 48 4.46 -16.73 10.87
C LEU A 48 4.19 -15.32 10.34
N VAL A 49 3.60 -14.49 11.19
CA VAL A 49 3.47 -13.06 10.93
C VAL A 49 4.81 -12.39 11.17
N GLY A 50 5.35 -11.76 10.14
CA GLY A 50 6.53 -10.92 10.26
C GLY A 50 6.17 -9.44 10.30
N GLU A 51 7.19 -8.62 10.12
CA GLU A 51 7.03 -7.17 10.12
C GLU A 51 7.82 -6.54 8.96
N VAL A 52 7.27 -5.46 8.41
CA VAL A 52 7.93 -4.64 7.42
C VAL A 52 7.84 -3.17 7.79
N ILE A 53 8.87 -2.41 7.41
CA ILE A 53 8.83 -0.96 7.39
C ILE A 53 8.59 -0.51 5.94
N VAL A 54 7.56 0.31 5.72
CA VAL A 54 7.23 0.90 4.41
C VAL A 54 7.33 2.42 4.50
N ARG A 55 7.88 3.06 3.46
CA ARG A 55 7.94 4.52 3.34
C ARG A 55 6.58 5.04 2.85
N VAL A 56 5.91 5.84 3.68
CA VAL A 56 4.57 6.39 3.37
C VAL A 56 4.48 7.83 3.86
N ARG A 57 3.73 8.69 3.15
CA ARG A 57 3.34 10.04 3.61
C ARG A 57 4.49 10.91 4.16
N GLY A 58 5.69 10.78 3.60
CA GLY A 58 6.88 11.51 4.06
C GLY A 58 7.58 10.94 5.30
N GLY A 59 7.12 9.80 5.82
CA GLY A 59 7.70 9.07 6.94
C GLY A 59 7.94 7.59 6.63
N ALA A 60 8.00 6.79 7.69
CA ALA A 60 8.07 5.34 7.62
C ALA A 60 7.10 4.76 8.66
N GLU A 61 6.40 3.69 8.29
CA GLU A 61 5.41 3.05 9.15
C GLU A 61 5.64 1.54 9.18
N HIS A 62 5.35 0.93 10.33
CA HIS A 62 5.44 -0.51 10.54
C HIS A 62 4.11 -1.19 10.19
N PHE A 63 4.19 -2.29 9.47
CA PHE A 63 3.06 -3.13 9.12
C PHE A 63 3.33 -4.58 9.51
N LEU A 64 2.27 -5.27 9.94
CA LEU A 64 2.24 -6.73 10.03
C LEU A 64 2.27 -7.30 8.62
N ALA A 65 3.13 -8.28 8.38
CA ALA A 65 3.36 -8.81 7.05
C ALA A 65 3.11 -10.32 6.98
N TYR A 66 2.35 -10.71 5.98
CA TYR A 66 2.15 -12.08 5.56
C TYR A 66 2.83 -12.32 4.21
N PRO A 67 3.32 -13.54 3.94
CA PRO A 67 3.85 -13.84 2.62
C PRO A 67 2.71 -13.94 1.61
N ALA A 68 2.95 -13.45 0.41
CA ALA A 68 2.05 -13.55 -0.73
C ALA A 68 1.67 -14.99 -1.07
N SER A 69 2.67 -15.88 -1.04
CA SER A 69 2.52 -17.32 -1.19
C SER A 69 2.70 -17.97 0.18
N ALA A 70 1.82 -18.90 0.54
CA ALA A 70 1.79 -19.51 1.87
C ALA A 70 3.05 -20.32 2.21
N GLN A 71 3.90 -20.60 1.21
CA GLN A 71 5.13 -21.38 1.33
C GLN A 71 6.37 -20.49 1.47
N ASP A 72 6.26 -19.20 1.18
CA ASP A 72 7.42 -18.31 1.14
C ASP A 72 7.90 -18.00 2.55
N ARG A 73 9.23 -17.98 2.71
CA ARG A 73 9.91 -17.43 3.88
C ARG A 73 10.81 -16.30 3.44
N ILE A 74 10.72 -15.17 4.14
CA ILE A 74 11.43 -13.93 3.81
C ILE A 74 12.15 -13.45 5.06
N GLU A 75 13.47 -13.36 4.98
CA GLU A 75 14.32 -13.02 6.12
C GLU A 75 14.45 -11.50 6.35
N PRO A 76 14.79 -11.07 7.58
CA PRO A 76 15.04 -9.66 7.88
C PRO A 76 16.07 -9.04 6.94
N GLY A 77 15.83 -7.79 6.57
CA GLY A 77 16.66 -7.04 5.62
C GLY A 77 16.28 -7.22 4.16
N THR A 78 15.45 -8.23 3.83
CA THR A 78 14.94 -8.43 2.47
C THR A 78 14.07 -7.25 2.04
N VAL A 79 14.20 -6.82 0.78
CA VAL A 79 13.31 -5.83 0.17
C VAL A 79 12.10 -6.55 -0.39
N VAL A 80 10.92 -6.02 -0.06
CA VAL A 80 9.64 -6.62 -0.44
C VAL A 80 8.73 -5.59 -1.09
N MET A 81 7.81 -6.06 -1.91
CA MET A 81 6.74 -5.24 -2.48
C MET A 81 5.41 -5.59 -1.81
N VAL A 82 4.65 -4.57 -1.44
CA VAL A 82 3.26 -4.74 -0.98
C VAL A 82 2.39 -5.12 -2.17
N ILE A 83 1.75 -6.28 -2.11
CA ILE A 83 0.84 -6.76 -3.16
C ILE A 83 -0.63 -6.59 -2.79
N GLU A 84 -0.92 -6.61 -1.48
CA GLU A 84 -2.25 -6.38 -0.93
C GLU A 84 -2.09 -5.68 0.40
N TYR A 85 -3.03 -4.78 0.67
CA TYR A 85 -3.08 -4.04 1.92
C TYR A 85 -4.46 -4.23 2.54
N LEU A 86 -4.47 -4.70 3.78
CA LEU A 86 -5.64 -4.84 4.62
C LEU A 86 -5.55 -3.76 5.71
N PRO A 87 -6.33 -2.67 5.58
CA PRO A 87 -6.30 -1.59 6.55
C PRO A 87 -6.58 -2.08 7.99
N PRO A 88 -5.94 -1.46 9.00
CA PRO A 88 -5.06 -0.30 8.91
C PRO A 88 -3.56 -0.62 8.81
N ARG A 89 -3.13 -1.85 9.15
CA ARG A 89 -1.70 -2.15 9.40
C ARG A 89 -1.26 -3.55 8.98
N THR A 90 -1.99 -4.19 8.07
CA THR A 90 -1.65 -5.53 7.58
C THR A 90 -1.37 -5.48 6.08
N VAL A 91 -0.29 -6.12 5.66
CA VAL A 91 0.07 -6.24 4.24
C VAL A 91 0.40 -7.68 3.89
N TYR A 92 0.10 -8.06 2.65
CA TYR A 92 0.72 -9.21 2.01
C TYR A 92 1.86 -8.72 1.14
N VAL A 93 2.98 -9.44 1.19
CA VAL A 93 4.20 -9.02 0.51
C VAL A 93 4.86 -10.17 -0.24
N ALA A 94 5.51 -9.83 -1.34
CA ALA A 94 6.41 -10.72 -2.06
C ALA A 94 7.84 -10.17 -2.00
N ALA A 95 8.85 -11.04 -2.03
CA ALA A 95 10.23 -10.62 -2.23
C ALA A 95 10.32 -9.81 -3.54
N ALA A 96 10.94 -8.62 -3.48
CA ALA A 96 11.02 -7.74 -4.64
C ALA A 96 11.99 -8.25 -5.71
N TYR A 97 12.90 -9.14 -5.32
CA TYR A 97 13.91 -9.75 -6.15
C TYR A 97 13.95 -11.24 -5.85
N ASP A 98 14.30 -12.05 -6.85
CA ASP A 98 14.67 -13.44 -6.62
C ASP A 98 15.85 -13.45 -5.63
N SER A 99 15.68 -14.20 -4.53
CA SER A 99 16.68 -14.42 -3.49
C SER A 99 17.46 -15.70 -3.71
#